data_AF-A0A238V1V2-F1
#
_entry.id   AF-A0A238V1V2-F1
#
_cell.length_a   1.000
_cell.length_b   1.000
_cell.length_c   1.000
_cell.angle_alpha   90.00
_cell.angle_beta   90.00
_cell.angle_gamma   90.00
#
_symmetry.space_group_name_H-M   'P 1'
#
loop_
_entity.id
_entity.type
_entity.pdbx_description
1 polymer ?
#
loop_
_entity_poly.entity_id
_entity_poly.type
_entity_poly.pdbx_seq_one_letter_code
_entity_poly.pdbx_strand_id
1 'polypeptide(L)' 'MATPNFTRATWITSSYSAGNGGNCVEVALTARVPSVGVRDSKDRDAGYLAVPSSAWRAFLRGVTPS' A
#
# COMPACT_ATOMS: atom_id res chain seq x y z
N MET A 1 12.42 5.23 -16.88
CA MET A 1 12.12 5.13 -15.43
C MET A 1 11.66 3.69 -15.18
N ALA A 2 12.26 2.95 -14.24
CA ALA A 2 11.87 1.56 -13.99
C ALA A 2 10.54 1.53 -13.22
N THR A 3 9.60 0.69 -13.64
CA THR A 3 8.33 0.52 -12.95
C THR A 3 8.53 -0.32 -11.68
N PRO A 4 8.00 0.08 -10.52
CA PRO A 4 7.94 -0.77 -9.34
C PRO A 4 7.20 -2.08 -9.65
N ASN A 5 7.72 -3.21 -9.15
CA ASN A 5 7.10 -4.52 -9.28
C ASN A 5 6.87 -5.11 -7.90
N PHE A 6 5.64 -5.57 -7.64
CA PHE A 6 5.18 -6.13 -6.36
C PHE A 6 4.77 -7.61 -6.45
N THR A 7 5.06 -8.30 -7.56
CA THR A 7 4.69 -9.72 -7.78
C THR A 7 5.27 -10.65 -6.71
N ARG A 8 6.43 -10.31 -6.16
CA ARG A 8 7.10 -11.07 -5.07
C ARG A 8 7.08 -10.32 -3.72
N ALA A 9 6.27 -9.28 -3.59
CA ALA A 9 6.22 -8.51 -2.36
C ALA A 9 5.28 -9.18 -1.34
N THR A 10 5.63 -9.07 -0.06
CA THR A 10 4.76 -9.50 1.04
C THR A 10 3.72 -8.41 1.30
N TRP A 11 2.45 -8.74 1.08
CA TRP A 11 1.32 -7.85 1.32
C TRP A 11 0.84 -7.99 2.77
N ILE A 12 0.60 -6.85 3.41
CA ILE A 12 0.14 -6.76 4.81
C ILE A 12 -1.25 -6.13 4.81
N THR A 13 -2.24 -6.86 5.30
CA THR A 13 -3.62 -6.37 5.47
C THR A 13 -3.72 -5.48 6.71
N SER A 14 -4.47 -4.39 6.61
CA SER A 14 -4.71 -3.49 7.76
C SER A 14 -5.53 -4.17 8.87
N SER A 15 -5.16 -3.94 10.14
CA SER A 15 -5.92 -4.42 11.31
C SER A 15 -7.28 -3.73 11.47
N TYR A 16 -7.44 -2.52 10.93
CA TYR A 16 -8.70 -1.79 10.91
C TYR A 16 -9.72 -2.39 9.92
N SER A 17 -9.31 -3.38 9.11
CA SER A 17 -10.18 -4.07 8.16
C SER A 17 -11.20 -5.04 8.79
N ALA A 18 -11.08 -5.35 10.09
CA ALA A 18 -11.93 -6.34 10.75
C ALA A 18 -13.18 -5.76 11.46
N GLY A 19 -13.26 -4.45 11.72
CA GLY A 19 -14.21 -3.89 12.69
C GLY A 19 -15.59 -3.46 12.18
N ASN A 20 -15.70 -2.79 11.02
CA ASN A 20 -16.91 -2.00 10.69
C ASN A 20 -17.37 -2.12 9.22
N GLY A 21 -17.55 -3.32 8.68
CA GLY A 21 -18.15 -3.47 7.33
C GLY A 21 -17.17 -3.39 6.15
N GLY A 22 -15.88 -3.64 6.39
CA GLY A 22 -14.95 -4.12 5.36
C GLY A 22 -14.34 -3.05 4.46
N ASN A 23 -13.55 -2.15 5.03
CA ASN A 23 -12.56 -1.42 4.24
C ASN A 23 -11.26 -2.24 4.19
N CYS A 24 -10.86 -2.60 2.98
CA CYS A 24 -9.94 -3.70 2.68
C CYS A 24 -8.69 -3.16 2.01
N VAL A 25 -7.70 -2.75 2.79
CA VAL A 25 -6.44 -2.23 2.23
C VAL A 25 -5.31 -3.17 2.60
N GLU A 26 -4.52 -3.51 1.58
CA GLU A 26 -3.23 -4.17 1.73
C GLU A 26 -2.11 -3.23 1.28
N VAL A 27 -0.98 -3.28 1.98
CA VAL A 27 0.23 -2.55 1.59
C VAL A 27 1.43 -3.48 1.44
N ALA A 28 2.35 -3.13 0.54
CA ALA A 28 3.59 -3.86 0.34
C ALA A 28 4.76 -2.92 0.03
N LEU A 29 5.99 -3.35 0.34
CA LEU A 29 7.21 -2.60 0.06
C LEU A 29 8.03 -3.29 -1.03
N THR A 30 8.71 -2.51 -1.87
CA THR A 30 9.67 -3.03 -2.86
C THR A 30 10.97 -2.23 -2.83
N ALA A 31 12.10 -2.95 -2.90
CA ALA A 31 13.44 -2.37 -2.72
C ALA A 31 14.09 -1.92 -4.05
N ARG A 32 13.79 -2.58 -5.17
CA ARG A 32 14.42 -2.30 -6.47
C ARG A 32 14.05 -0.92 -7.02
N VAL A 33 12.81 -0.52 -6.81
CA VAL A 33 12.33 0.84 -7.07
C VAL A 33 11.56 1.30 -5.82
N PRO A 34 12.21 2.02 -4.88
CA PRO A 34 11.65 2.30 -3.56
C PRO A 34 10.23 2.87 -3.60
N SER A 35 9.26 2.00 -3.33
CA SER A 35 7.83 2.30 -3.47
C SER A 35 6.99 1.51 -2.48
N VAL A 36 5.83 2.08 -2.15
CA VAL A 36 4.75 1.44 -1.40
C VAL A 36 3.63 1.10 -2.36
N GLY A 37 3.30 -0.19 -2.44
CA GLY A 37 2.11 -0.67 -3.13
C GLY A 37 0.92 -0.54 -2.21
N VAL A 38 -0.19 -0.01 -2.72
CA VAL A 38 -1.47 0.07 -2.01
C VAL A 38 -2.54 -0.53 -2.90
N ARG A 39 -3.33 -1.47 -2.38
CA ARG A 39 -4.43 -2.08 -3.16
C ARG A 39 -5.63 -2.40 -2.28
N ASP A 40 -6.75 -2.64 -2.96
CA ASP A 40 -7.93 -3.22 -2.36
C ASP A 40 -7.72 -4.73 -2.11
N SER A 41 -7.93 -5.19 -0.88
CA SER A 41 -7.85 -6.61 -0.55
C SER A 41 -9.02 -7.42 -1.14
N LYS A 42 -10.15 -6.77 -1.45
CA LYS A 42 -11.35 -7.39 -2.04
C LYS A 42 -11.30 -7.48 -3.56
N ASP A 43 -10.52 -6.62 -4.21
CA ASP A 43 -10.34 -6.61 -5.66
C ASP A 43 -8.86 -6.53 -6.01
N ARG A 44 -8.19 -7.68 -5.88
CA ARG A 44 -6.75 -7.81 -6.15
C ARG A 44 -6.43 -7.73 -7.64
N ASP A 45 -7.41 -8.04 -8.49
CA ASP A 45 -7.26 -8.09 -9.94
C ASP A 45 -7.34 -6.70 -10.57
N ALA A 46 -8.01 -5.74 -9.91
CA ALA A 46 -7.94 -4.32 -10.26
C ALA A 46 -6.53 -3.70 -10.15
N GLY A 47 -5.57 -4.41 -9.55
CA GLY A 47 -4.17 -4.01 -9.50
C GLY A 47 -3.79 -3.25 -8.22
N TYR A 48 -2.84 -2.32 -8.33
CA TYR A 48 -2.31 -1.57 -7.19
C TYR A 48 -1.83 -0.19 -7.60
N LEU A 49 -1.88 0.76 -6.66
CA LEU A 49 -1.19 2.03 -6.76
C LEU A 49 0.25 1.87 -6.27
N ALA A 50 1.22 2.34 -7.05
CA ALA A 50 2.61 2.41 -6.65
C ALA A 50 2.98 3.85 -6.24
N VAL A 51 3.20 4.07 -4.95
CA VAL A 51 3.57 5.37 -4.39
C VAL A 51 5.08 5.41 -4.12
N PRO A 52 5.84 6.38 -4.63
CA PRO A 52 7.26 6.52 -4.30
C PRO A 52 7.46 6.64 -2.79
N SER A 53 8.50 6.00 -2.23
CA SER A 53 8.69 6.02 -0.77
C SER A 53 8.86 7.42 -0.17
N SER A 54 9.38 8.39 -0.95
CA SER A 54 9.47 9.80 -0.53
C SER A 54 8.09 10.43 -0.33
N ALA A 55 7.18 10.22 -1.27
CA ALA A 55 5.79 10.70 -1.20
C ALA A 55 5.04 10.01 -0.06
N TRP A 56 5.20 8.69 0.10
CA TRP A 56 4.59 7.96 1.22
C TRP A 56 5.04 8.50 2.58
N ARG A 57 6.34 8.77 2.76
CA ARG A 57 6.86 9.39 3.98
C ARG A 57 6.32 10.80 4.21
N ALA A 58 6.15 11.59 3.15
CA ALA A 58 5.56 12.92 3.25
C ALA A 58 4.09 12.86 3.68
N PHE A 59 3.32 11.95 3.08
CA PHE A 59 1.94 11.68 3.46
C PHE A 59 1.83 11.33 4.95
N LEU A 60 2.62 10.37 5.43
CA LEU A 60 2.59 9.96 6.85
C LEU A 60 2.90 11.09 7.83
N ARG A 61 3.78 12.03 7.47
CA ARG A 61 4.07 13.21 8.30
C ARG A 61 2.91 14.22 8.34
N GLY A 62 2.07 14.25 7.32
CA GLY A 62 0.92 15.14 7.22
C GLY A 62 -0.35 14.58 7.85
N VAL A 63 -0.40 13.28 8.14
CA VAL A 63 -1.53 12.64 8.83
C VAL A 63 -1.37 12.83 10.34
N THR A 64 -2.26 13.61 10.94
CA THR A 64 -2.34 13.75 12.39
C THR A 64 -2.94 12.47 12.98
N PRO A 65 -2.31 11.85 14.00
CA PRO A 65 -2.96 10.79 14.75
C PRO A 65 -4.21 11.35 15.43
N SER A 66 -5.36 10.70 15.22
CA SER A 66 -6.62 10.96 15.92
C SER A 66 -6.58 10.50 17.37
#